data_AF-A0A259LPL1-F1
#
_entry.id   AF-A0A259LPL1-F1
#
_cell.length_a   1.000
_cell.length_b   1.000
_cell.length_c   1.000
_cell.angle_alpha   90.00
_cell.angle_beta   90.00
_cell.angle_gamma   90.00
#
_symmetry.space_group_name_H-M   'P 1'
#
loop_
_entity.id
_entity.type
_entity.pdbx_description
1 polymer ?
#
loop_
_entity_poly.entity_id
_entity_poly.type
_entity_poly.pdbx_seq_one_letter_code
_entity_poly.pdbx_strand_id
1 'polypeptide(L)'
;MLQLKYRALSLLALAIAAPGVALSESGSLARFSPGESGDTITSADRSNVSRDLFSAIDVVRREAGQEQLSQHPKLTEVAQAHARDMARRHYAADVSPEGLTLLDHVRQADRQTLYSAFGTAIAVVDAGSSAESVLSALMSDAFNKENMLRPGFDHVGIGAVEQDGRLYVVQLLARVEGELERPLPVNAIGAESLRADLAGRGMTPVSWSLSNSEGATLLRGSGEKIRDPRGEGAEGYLNLDVAMGPDIYTLRGPYVRVN
;
A
#
# COMPACT_ATOMS: atom_id res chain seq x y z
N MET A 1 -20.15 14.58 -11.17
CA MET A 1 -19.00 14.86 -12.07
C MET A 1 -17.92 15.61 -11.30
N LEU A 2 -17.01 14.91 -10.63
CA LEU A 2 -15.78 15.51 -10.10
C LEU A 2 -14.68 14.43 -10.18
N GLN A 3 -14.08 14.34 -11.36
CA GLN A 3 -12.86 13.61 -11.66
C GLN A 3 -11.95 14.62 -12.35
N LEU A 4 -10.64 14.44 -12.21
CA LEU A 4 -9.54 15.33 -12.61
C LEU A 4 -9.21 16.44 -11.60
N LYS A 5 -8.14 16.20 -10.82
CA LYS A 5 -6.83 16.83 -11.04
C LYS A 5 -5.87 16.42 -9.92
N TYR A 6 -4.98 15.47 -10.20
CA TYR A 6 -3.68 15.46 -9.54
C TYR A 6 -2.62 15.58 -10.64
N ARG A 7 -2.17 16.82 -10.81
CA ARG A 7 -0.99 17.14 -11.61
C ARG A 7 0.23 16.83 -10.74
N ALA A 8 1.14 16.04 -11.30
CA ALA A 8 2.50 15.89 -10.81
C ALA A 8 3.12 17.26 -10.54
N LEU A 9 3.67 17.42 -9.33
CA LEU A 9 4.62 18.48 -9.01
C LEU A 9 5.94 17.79 -8.70
N SER A 10 6.70 17.58 -9.77
CA SER A 10 8.11 17.24 -9.74
C SER A 10 8.88 18.42 -9.15
N LEU A 11 9.65 18.17 -8.09
CA LEU A 11 10.69 19.11 -7.65
C LEU A 11 12.04 18.67 -8.20
N LEU A 12 12.70 19.67 -8.77
CA LEU A 12 13.98 19.70 -9.46
C LEU A 12 15.11 19.13 -8.61
N ALA A 13 15.88 18.18 -9.14
CA ALA A 13 17.25 17.92 -8.72
C ALA A 13 18.19 18.26 -9.89
N LEU A 14 19.03 19.26 -9.66
CA LEU A 14 20.04 19.77 -10.58
C LEU A 14 21.17 18.73 -10.71
N ALA A 15 21.27 18.06 -11.85
CA ALA A 15 22.43 17.24 -12.20
C ALA A 15 23.32 17.99 -13.19
N ILE A 16 24.54 18.30 -12.77
CA ILE A 16 25.60 18.83 -13.63
C ILE A 16 26.08 17.69 -14.53
N ALA A 17 26.08 17.95 -15.84
CA ALA A 17 26.48 17.00 -16.88
C ALA A 17 28.00 16.77 -16.94
N ALA A 18 28.39 15.53 -17.24
CA ALA A 18 29.63 15.22 -17.94
C ALA A 18 29.37 14.04 -18.92
N PRO A 19 29.88 14.07 -20.17
CA PRO A 19 29.54 13.09 -21.20
C PRO A 19 30.53 11.91 -21.23
N GLY A 20 30.02 10.71 -21.48
CA GLY A 20 30.86 9.52 -21.68
C GLY A 20 30.05 8.31 -22.15
N VAL A 21 30.13 8.05 -23.45
CA VAL A 21 29.45 7.00 -24.22
C VAL A 21 29.93 5.59 -23.85
N ALA A 22 29.02 4.61 -23.72
CA ALA A 22 29.09 3.30 -24.39
C ALA A 22 27.88 2.41 -24.06
N LEU A 23 27.23 1.90 -25.11
CA LEU A 23 26.23 0.83 -25.10
C LEU A 23 26.93 -0.53 -24.96
N SER A 24 26.36 -1.47 -24.18
CA SER A 24 26.52 -2.91 -24.42
C SER A 24 25.39 -3.71 -23.78
N GLU A 25 24.92 -4.71 -24.53
CA GLU A 25 23.72 -5.51 -24.32
C GLU A 25 23.82 -6.58 -23.20
N SER A 26 22.63 -6.89 -22.69
CA SER A 26 22.06 -8.16 -22.22
C SER A 26 22.95 -9.39 -21.98
N GLY A 27 22.81 -9.94 -20.76
CA GLY A 27 22.81 -11.39 -20.52
C GLY A 27 23.75 -11.89 -19.43
N SER A 28 23.25 -12.04 -18.19
CA SER A 28 23.62 -13.17 -17.30
C SER A 28 22.77 -13.14 -16.02
N LEU A 29 21.93 -14.15 -15.83
CA LEU A 29 21.25 -14.43 -14.56
C LEU A 29 22.30 -14.92 -13.54
N ALA A 30 22.89 -13.99 -12.79
CA ALA A 30 23.74 -14.34 -11.65
C ALA A 30 22.87 -14.73 -10.45
N ARG A 31 22.97 -16.00 -10.06
CA ARG A 31 22.46 -16.56 -8.81
C ARG A 31 22.96 -15.71 -7.63
N PHE A 32 22.05 -15.20 -6.81
CA PHE A 32 22.39 -14.65 -5.51
C PHE A 32 22.81 -15.79 -4.56
N SER A 33 24.11 -15.89 -4.29
CA SER A 33 24.64 -16.47 -3.06
C SER A 33 24.83 -15.34 -2.04
N PRO A 34 24.27 -15.42 -0.83
CA PRO A 34 24.61 -14.48 0.22
C PRO A 34 25.94 -14.90 0.85
N GLY A 35 27.00 -14.16 0.55
CA GLY A 35 28.26 -14.17 1.28
C GLY A 35 28.39 -12.85 2.06
N GLU A 36 28.60 -12.98 3.37
CA GLU A 36 28.65 -11.94 4.39
C GLU A 36 29.73 -10.87 4.18
N SER A 37 29.41 -9.63 4.57
CA SER A 37 30.22 -8.59 5.25
C SER A 37 29.53 -7.23 5.01
N GLY A 38 29.26 -6.33 5.96
CA GLY A 38 29.53 -6.24 7.39
C GLY A 38 29.19 -4.79 7.80
N ASP A 39 28.01 -4.59 8.40
CA ASP A 39 27.72 -3.62 9.47
C ASP A 39 26.26 -3.81 9.88
N THR A 40 26.03 -4.50 10.99
CA THR A 40 24.66 -4.74 11.49
C THR A 40 24.19 -3.52 12.28
N ILE A 41 23.91 -2.42 11.57
CA ILE A 41 23.12 -1.33 12.15
C ILE A 41 21.73 -1.91 12.43
N THR A 42 21.49 -2.24 13.70
CA THR A 42 20.24 -2.86 14.13
C THR A 42 19.17 -1.79 14.16
N SER A 43 18.32 -1.74 13.13
CA SER A 43 17.08 -0.96 13.16
C SER A 43 16.21 -1.43 14.33
N ALA A 44 15.79 -0.52 15.21
CA ALA A 44 14.96 -0.85 16.36
C ALA A 44 13.47 -0.63 16.06
N ASP A 45 12.66 -1.67 16.19
CA ASP A 45 11.21 -1.56 16.06
C ASP A 45 10.62 -0.80 17.26
N ARG A 46 9.85 0.25 17.00
CA ARG A 46 9.26 1.14 18.02
C ARG A 46 7.75 0.90 18.17
N SER A 47 7.38 -0.34 18.45
CA SER A 47 5.97 -0.76 18.58
C SER A 47 5.19 0.00 19.66
N ASN A 48 5.88 0.50 20.69
CA ASN A 48 5.27 1.37 21.69
C ASN A 48 4.79 2.69 21.07
N VAL A 49 5.62 3.32 20.22
CA VAL A 49 5.24 4.54 19.49
C VAL A 49 4.06 4.26 18.57
N SER A 50 4.06 3.14 17.83
CA SER A 50 2.91 2.78 16.97
C SER A 50 1.59 2.67 17.74
N ARG A 51 1.62 2.03 18.92
CA ARG A 51 0.44 1.83 19.79
C ARG A 51 -0.06 3.14 20.42
N ASP A 52 0.86 3.97 20.92
CA ASP A 52 0.52 5.25 21.53
C ASP A 52 0.01 6.24 20.46
N LEU A 53 0.62 6.22 19.27
CA LEU A 53 0.19 7.02 18.13
C LEU A 53 -1.21 6.62 17.65
N PHE A 54 -1.53 5.33 17.58
CA PHE A 54 -2.89 4.86 17.26
C PHE A 54 -3.94 5.48 18.20
N SER A 55 -3.69 5.42 19.51
CA SER A 55 -4.58 6.00 20.52
C SER A 55 -4.76 7.51 20.33
N ALA A 56 -3.67 8.22 20.01
CA ALA A 56 -3.69 9.67 19.81
C ALA A 56 -4.43 10.08 18.51
N ILE A 57 -4.28 9.29 17.44
CA ILE A 57 -5.00 9.50 16.18
C ILE A 57 -6.50 9.38 16.37
N ASP A 58 -6.96 8.36 17.11
CA ASP A 58 -8.38 8.17 17.40
C ASP A 58 -8.98 9.37 18.16
N VAL A 59 -8.23 9.98 19.08
CA VAL A 59 -8.65 11.19 19.78
C VAL A 59 -8.84 12.35 18.80
N VAL A 60 -7.83 12.63 17.96
CA VAL A 60 -7.89 13.73 16.98
C VAL A 60 -9.00 13.51 15.96
N ARG A 61 -9.19 12.27 15.49
CA ARG A 61 -10.28 11.92 14.56
C ARG A 61 -11.65 12.15 15.19
N ARG A 62 -11.85 11.74 16.45
CA ARG A 62 -13.09 11.97 17.17
C ARG A 62 -13.38 13.46 17.39
N GLU A 63 -12.36 14.25 17.70
CA GLU A 63 -12.50 15.72 17.80
C GLU A 63 -12.88 16.37 16.46
N ALA A 64 -12.44 15.79 15.34
CA ALA A 64 -12.83 16.18 13.98
C ALA A 64 -14.16 15.57 13.50
N GLY A 65 -14.91 14.89 14.39
CA GLY A 65 -16.20 14.27 14.08
C GLY A 65 -16.09 13.01 13.19
N GLN A 66 -14.91 12.40 13.09
CA GLN A 66 -14.68 11.18 12.32
C GLN A 66 -14.80 9.94 13.20
N GLU A 67 -15.13 8.82 12.55
CA GLU A 67 -15.19 7.51 13.19
C GLU A 67 -13.81 6.99 13.59
N GLN A 68 -13.80 6.15 14.63
CA GLN A 68 -12.62 5.45 15.10
C GLN A 68 -12.11 4.47 14.04
N LEU A 69 -10.80 4.29 13.96
CA LEU A 69 -10.19 3.33 13.04
C LEU A 69 -9.97 1.98 13.74
N SER A 70 -10.10 0.90 12.98
CA SER A 70 -9.73 -0.45 13.40
C SER A 70 -8.32 -0.78 12.91
N GLN A 71 -7.50 -1.44 13.73
CA GLN A 71 -6.18 -1.88 13.28
C GLN A 71 -6.29 -3.04 12.28
N HIS A 72 -5.60 -2.96 11.16
CA HIS A 72 -5.56 -4.01 10.14
C HIS A 72 -4.16 -4.64 10.07
N PRO A 73 -4.00 -5.95 10.37
CA PRO A 73 -2.68 -6.59 10.49
C PRO A 73 -1.80 -6.44 9.25
N LYS A 74 -2.36 -6.63 8.04
CA LYS A 74 -1.58 -6.49 6.79
C LYS A 74 -1.17 -5.06 6.46
N LEU A 75 -1.97 -4.07 6.85
CA LEU A 75 -1.56 -2.67 6.73
C LEU A 75 -0.39 -2.38 7.68
N THR A 76 -0.45 -2.90 8.91
CA THR A 76 0.64 -2.74 9.90
C THR A 76 1.93 -3.44 9.43
N GLU A 77 1.83 -4.64 8.88
CA GLU A 77 2.97 -5.38 8.32
C GLU A 77 3.68 -4.57 7.23
N VAL A 78 2.90 -4.04 6.26
CA VAL A 78 3.45 -3.24 5.15
C VAL A 78 3.99 -1.91 5.64
N ALA A 79 3.30 -1.23 6.58
CA ALA A 79 3.78 0.01 7.17
C ALA A 79 5.14 -0.19 7.87
N GLN A 80 5.28 -1.26 8.66
CA GLN A 80 6.53 -1.59 9.33
C GLN A 80 7.64 -1.96 8.32
N ALA A 81 7.31 -2.71 7.28
CA ALA A 81 8.27 -3.06 6.23
C ALA A 81 8.78 -1.80 5.50
N HIS A 82 7.90 -0.87 5.15
CA HIS A 82 8.27 0.38 4.48
C HIS A 82 9.06 1.33 5.39
N ALA A 83 8.71 1.40 6.69
CA ALA A 83 9.50 2.15 7.66
C ALA A 83 10.94 1.60 7.77
N ARG A 84 11.10 0.25 7.73
CA ARG A 84 12.42 -0.38 7.68
C ARG A 84 13.16 -0.09 6.39
N ASP A 85 12.48 -0.08 5.25
CA ASP A 85 13.11 0.24 3.95
C ASP A 85 13.62 1.68 3.92
N MET A 86 12.78 2.63 4.35
CA MET A 86 13.16 4.04 4.49
C MET A 86 14.36 4.25 5.42
N ALA A 87 14.38 3.54 6.55
CA ALA A 87 15.48 3.58 7.51
C ALA A 87 16.79 3.05 6.90
N ARG A 88 16.75 1.86 6.28
CA ARG A 88 17.93 1.19 5.71
C ARG A 88 18.50 1.90 4.49
N ARG A 89 17.66 2.54 3.68
CA ARG A 89 18.05 3.16 2.41
C ARG A 89 18.05 4.69 2.47
N HIS A 90 17.84 5.25 3.66
CA HIS A 90 17.90 6.69 3.95
C HIS A 90 17.03 7.58 3.04
N TYR A 91 15.80 7.16 2.77
CA TYR A 91 14.82 7.97 2.02
C TYR A 91 13.55 8.22 2.85
N ALA A 92 12.72 9.17 2.40
CA ALA A 92 11.44 9.52 3.03
C ALA A 92 10.40 9.79 1.93
N ALA A 93 9.67 8.76 1.52
CA ALA A 93 8.67 8.85 0.45
C ALA A 93 7.59 7.77 0.63
N ASP A 94 6.41 8.03 0.08
CA ASP A 94 5.27 7.11 0.00
C ASP A 94 5.33 6.15 -1.21
N VAL A 95 6.32 6.34 -2.06
CA VAL A 95 6.68 5.47 -3.19
C VAL A 95 8.08 4.93 -2.94
N SER A 96 8.29 3.62 -3.12
CA SER A 96 9.61 3.02 -3.00
C SER A 96 10.52 3.45 -4.17
N PRO A 97 11.84 3.34 -4.05
CA PRO A 97 12.74 3.63 -5.17
C PRO A 97 12.53 2.74 -6.41
N GLU A 98 11.86 1.61 -6.26
CA GLU A 98 11.42 0.73 -7.37
C GLU A 98 10.18 1.28 -8.10
N GLY A 99 9.61 2.39 -7.62
CA GLY A 99 8.41 3.00 -8.18
C GLY A 99 7.09 2.37 -7.72
N LEU A 100 7.11 1.50 -6.70
CA LEU A 100 5.92 0.88 -6.15
C LEU A 100 5.28 1.77 -5.10
N THR A 101 3.97 1.95 -5.19
CA THR A 101 3.21 2.67 -4.17
C THR A 101 3.01 1.79 -2.93
N LEU A 102 2.75 2.41 -1.78
CA LEU A 102 2.36 1.68 -0.57
C LEU A 102 1.10 0.82 -0.76
N LEU A 103 0.18 1.22 -1.65
CA LEU A 103 -0.98 0.40 -2.01
C LEU A 103 -0.56 -0.83 -2.82
N ASP A 104 0.42 -0.73 -3.71
CA ASP A 104 0.96 -1.88 -4.43
C ASP A 104 1.56 -2.89 -3.46
N HIS A 105 2.34 -2.42 -2.47
CA HIS A 105 2.87 -3.27 -1.40
C HIS A 105 1.74 -3.94 -0.59
N VAL A 106 0.68 -3.22 -0.25
CA VAL A 106 -0.50 -3.79 0.41
C VAL A 106 -1.15 -4.87 -0.46
N ARG A 107 -1.37 -4.63 -1.75
CA ARG A 107 -2.00 -5.60 -2.65
C ARG A 107 -1.10 -6.80 -2.96
N GLN A 108 0.21 -6.67 -2.80
CA GLN A 108 1.14 -7.80 -2.91
C GLN A 108 1.13 -8.65 -1.62
N ALA A 109 1.08 -8.02 -0.45
CA ALA A 109 1.17 -8.68 0.86
C ALA A 109 -0.18 -9.24 1.36
N ASP A 110 -1.28 -8.52 1.11
CA ASP A 110 -2.63 -8.95 1.46
C ASP A 110 -3.23 -9.76 0.33
N ARG A 111 -3.67 -10.98 0.67
CA ARG A 111 -4.18 -11.98 -0.27
C ARG A 111 -5.69 -12.12 -0.22
N GLN A 112 -6.36 -11.40 0.66
CA GLN A 112 -7.76 -11.66 0.96
C GLN A 112 -8.61 -10.38 1.00
N THR A 113 -8.08 -9.29 1.53
CA THR A 113 -8.86 -8.07 1.76
C THR A 113 -9.13 -7.29 0.47
N LEU A 114 -10.34 -6.72 0.38
CA LEU A 114 -10.80 -5.87 -0.71
C LEU A 114 -10.95 -4.41 -0.22
N TYR A 115 -10.22 -3.49 -0.84
CA TYR A 115 -10.18 -2.07 -0.43
C TYR A 115 -10.84 -1.14 -1.44
N SER A 116 -11.52 -0.06 -1.00
CA SER A 116 -12.05 0.98 -1.91
C SER A 116 -11.28 2.30 -1.84
N ALA A 117 -11.01 2.79 -0.63
CA ALA A 117 -10.23 3.99 -0.38
C ALA A 117 -8.88 3.63 0.26
N PHE A 118 -7.84 4.39 -0.08
CA PHE A 118 -6.50 4.25 0.50
C PHE A 118 -5.83 5.61 0.70
N GLY A 119 -5.03 5.76 1.75
CA GLY A 119 -4.23 6.95 2.02
C GLY A 119 -3.04 6.64 2.91
N THR A 120 -2.11 7.57 2.95
CA THR A 120 -0.81 7.40 3.63
C THR A 120 -0.51 8.64 4.45
N ALA A 121 0.18 8.45 5.57
CA ALA A 121 0.82 9.54 6.27
C ALA A 121 2.22 9.11 6.73
N ILE A 122 3.23 9.94 6.48
CA ILE A 122 4.64 9.60 6.76
C ILE A 122 5.29 10.74 7.52
N ALA A 123 6.05 10.38 8.55
CA ALA A 123 6.93 11.31 9.26
C ALA A 123 8.30 10.68 9.47
N VAL A 124 9.34 11.52 9.36
CA VAL A 124 10.68 11.17 9.82
C VAL A 124 11.12 12.24 10.81
N VAL A 125 11.29 11.85 12.06
CA VAL A 125 11.62 12.73 13.18
C VAL A 125 12.88 12.23 13.89
N ASP A 126 13.36 12.94 14.90
CA ASP A 126 14.52 12.52 15.67
C ASP A 126 14.22 11.24 16.47
N ALA A 127 15.23 10.38 16.62
CA ALA A 127 15.17 9.21 17.48
C ALA A 127 14.73 9.57 18.90
N GLY A 128 13.97 8.68 19.54
CA GLY A 128 13.42 8.91 20.88
C GLY A 128 12.19 9.83 20.93
N SER A 129 11.74 10.40 19.81
CA SER A 129 10.50 11.19 19.75
C SER A 129 9.30 10.40 20.30
N SER A 130 8.43 11.09 21.05
CA SER A 130 7.19 10.50 21.57
C SER A 130 6.10 10.40 20.48
N ALA A 131 5.04 9.64 20.77
CA ALA A 131 3.90 9.56 19.86
C ALA A 131 3.21 10.91 19.64
N GLU A 132 3.16 11.78 20.66
CA GLU A 132 2.61 13.13 20.56
C GLU A 132 3.46 14.02 19.65
N SER A 133 4.79 13.93 19.74
CA SER A 133 5.70 14.65 18.82
C SER A 133 5.54 14.17 17.38
N VAL A 134 5.42 12.85 17.17
CA VAL A 134 5.15 12.27 15.84
C VAL A 134 3.80 12.75 15.31
N LEU A 135 2.74 12.70 16.12
CA LEU A 135 1.42 13.18 15.73
C LEU A 135 1.44 14.66 15.36
N SER A 136 2.16 15.49 16.14
CA SER A 136 2.32 16.92 15.83
C SER A 136 3.01 17.13 14.49
N ALA A 137 4.09 16.37 14.20
CA ALA A 137 4.78 16.42 12.92
C ALA A 137 3.85 16.02 11.76
N LEU A 138 3.11 14.91 11.89
CA LEU A 138 2.13 14.47 10.91
C LEU A 138 1.04 15.53 10.67
N MET A 139 0.51 16.13 11.72
CA MET A 139 -0.56 17.14 11.63
C MET A 139 -0.09 18.49 11.07
N SER A 140 1.21 18.77 11.13
CA SER A 140 1.80 20.00 10.57
C SER A 140 1.93 19.95 9.04
N ASP A 141 2.04 18.75 8.48
CA ASP A 141 2.02 18.53 7.03
C ASP A 141 0.57 18.45 6.52
N ALA A 142 0.24 19.28 5.53
CA ALA A 142 -1.13 19.42 5.05
C ALA A 142 -1.67 18.13 4.40
N PHE A 143 -0.82 17.38 3.71
CA PHE A 143 -1.21 16.13 3.03
C PHE A 143 -1.46 15.00 4.04
N ASN A 144 -0.54 14.83 5.00
CA ASN A 144 -0.71 13.90 6.11
C ASN A 144 -1.97 14.22 6.93
N LYS A 145 -2.20 15.50 7.27
CA LYS A 145 -3.41 15.94 7.98
C LYS A 145 -4.68 15.65 7.19
N GLU A 146 -4.69 15.93 5.89
CA GLU A 146 -5.85 15.62 5.02
C GLU A 146 -6.18 14.14 5.08
N ASN A 147 -5.20 13.25 4.88
CA ASN A 147 -5.43 11.80 4.93
C ASN A 147 -5.90 11.35 6.33
N MET A 148 -5.27 11.83 7.40
CA MET A 148 -5.61 11.42 8.77
C MET A 148 -7.05 11.77 9.17
N LEU A 149 -7.58 12.88 8.66
CA LEU A 149 -8.93 13.36 8.96
C LEU A 149 -9.95 13.04 7.87
N ARG A 150 -9.52 12.38 6.78
CA ARG A 150 -10.41 12.08 5.65
C ARG A 150 -11.54 11.15 6.10
N PRO A 151 -12.81 11.47 5.79
CA PRO A 151 -13.91 10.56 6.01
C PRO A 151 -13.79 9.32 5.10
N GLY A 152 -14.44 8.25 5.51
CA GLY A 152 -14.55 7.02 4.72
C GLY A 152 -13.49 5.97 5.02
N PHE A 153 -12.40 6.31 5.71
CA PHE A 153 -11.48 5.31 6.27
C PHE A 153 -12.03 4.69 7.54
N ASP A 154 -11.89 3.38 7.66
CA ASP A 154 -12.30 2.58 8.82
C ASP A 154 -11.17 1.69 9.35
N HIS A 155 -10.05 1.57 8.61
CA HIS A 155 -8.90 0.76 9.01
C HIS A 155 -7.58 1.52 8.94
N VAL A 156 -6.64 1.10 9.79
CA VAL A 156 -5.28 1.67 9.87
C VAL A 156 -4.21 0.61 10.12
N GLY A 157 -3.02 0.83 9.59
CA GLY A 157 -1.80 0.15 9.99
C GLY A 157 -0.69 1.15 10.25
N ILE A 158 0.11 0.93 11.30
CA ILE A 158 1.16 1.87 11.71
C ILE A 158 2.47 1.12 11.93
N GLY A 159 3.52 1.57 11.24
CA GLY A 159 4.89 1.09 11.41
C GLY A 159 5.79 2.19 11.96
N ALA A 160 6.69 1.83 12.86
CA ALA A 160 7.66 2.74 13.45
C ALA A 160 9.03 2.04 13.62
N VAL A 161 10.07 2.64 13.05
CA VAL A 161 11.44 2.09 13.04
C VAL A 161 12.42 3.20 13.36
N GLU A 162 13.30 2.94 14.32
CA GLU A 162 14.41 3.85 14.64
C GLU A 162 15.71 3.31 14.06
N GLN A 163 16.46 4.17 13.36
CA GLN A 163 17.79 3.86 12.84
C GLN A 163 18.58 5.17 12.66
N ASP A 164 19.88 5.14 12.97
CA ASP A 164 20.80 6.25 12.70
C ASP A 164 20.34 7.61 13.25
N GLY A 165 19.82 7.61 14.48
CA GLY A 165 19.36 8.81 15.16
C GLY A 165 18.03 9.36 14.66
N ARG A 166 17.31 8.62 13.81
CA ARG A 166 16.01 9.03 13.24
C ARG A 166 14.94 7.97 13.50
N LEU A 167 13.71 8.42 13.71
CA LEU A 167 12.51 7.61 13.81
C LEU A 167 11.67 7.79 12.54
N TYR A 168 11.45 6.70 11.83
CA TYR A 168 10.66 6.60 10.60
C TYR A 168 9.28 6.04 10.94
N VAL A 169 8.23 6.79 10.65
CA VAL A 169 6.84 6.42 10.95
C VAL A 169 6.02 6.42 9.67
N VAL A 170 5.32 5.31 9.44
CA VAL A 170 4.42 5.11 8.30
C VAL A 170 3.05 4.76 8.84
N GLN A 171 2.02 5.47 8.39
CA GLN A 171 0.62 5.17 8.62
C GLN A 171 -0.06 4.88 7.28
N LEU A 172 -0.74 3.74 7.20
CA LEU A 172 -1.59 3.37 6.08
C LEU A 172 -3.04 3.41 6.54
N LEU A 173 -3.89 4.09 5.78
CA LEU A 173 -5.32 4.25 6.03
C LEU A 173 -6.08 3.60 4.88
N ALA A 174 -7.11 2.84 5.19
CA ALA A 174 -7.93 2.22 4.16
C ALA A 174 -9.41 2.16 4.54
N ARG A 175 -10.24 1.98 3.51
CA ARG A 175 -11.61 1.49 3.67
C ARG A 175 -11.65 0.03 3.25
N VAL A 176 -12.00 -0.85 4.17
CA VAL A 176 -12.16 -2.29 3.90
C VAL A 176 -13.61 -2.57 3.55
N GLU A 177 -13.85 -3.04 2.33
CA GLU A 177 -15.22 -3.32 1.84
C GLU A 177 -15.60 -4.79 1.95
N GLY A 178 -14.66 -5.64 2.37
CA GLY A 178 -14.88 -7.07 2.52
C GLY A 178 -13.62 -7.88 2.31
N GLU A 179 -13.80 -9.19 2.31
CA GLU A 179 -12.74 -10.17 2.16
C GLU A 179 -13.16 -11.26 1.17
N LEU A 180 -12.22 -11.74 0.38
CA LEU A 180 -12.40 -12.98 -0.36
C LEU A 180 -12.63 -14.13 0.64
N GLU A 181 -13.51 -15.08 0.33
CA GLU A 181 -13.77 -16.25 1.19
C GLU A 181 -12.51 -17.08 1.43
N ARG A 182 -11.53 -16.98 0.53
CA ARG A 182 -10.23 -17.63 0.64
C ARG A 182 -9.14 -16.69 0.13
N PRO A 183 -7.92 -16.73 0.72
CA PRO A 183 -6.78 -16.00 0.18
C PRO A 183 -6.48 -16.46 -1.25
N LEU A 184 -6.29 -15.49 -2.13
CA LEU A 184 -5.97 -15.72 -3.52
C LEU A 184 -4.49 -16.12 -3.64
N PRO A 185 -4.14 -17.22 -4.32
CA PRO A 185 -2.74 -17.64 -4.44
C PRO A 185 -1.94 -16.60 -5.24
N VAL A 186 -0.61 -16.60 -5.06
CA VAL A 186 0.28 -15.76 -5.88
C VAL A 186 0.26 -16.23 -7.34
N ASN A 187 0.25 -17.54 -7.55
CA ASN A 187 0.16 -18.18 -8.87
C ASN A 187 -1.10 -19.07 -8.90
N ALA A 188 -2.13 -18.62 -9.60
CA ALA A 188 -3.30 -19.42 -9.92
C ALA A 188 -2.97 -20.33 -11.11
N ILE A 189 -3.10 -21.65 -10.91
CA ILE A 189 -2.84 -22.68 -11.93
C ILE A 189 -4.13 -23.04 -12.69
N GLY A 190 -5.28 -22.68 -12.13
CA GLY A 190 -6.59 -22.90 -12.74
C GLY A 190 -7.60 -21.88 -12.26
N ALA A 191 -8.89 -22.25 -12.34
CA ALA A 191 -9.96 -21.34 -11.95
C ALA A 191 -10.05 -21.19 -10.43
N GLU A 192 -9.67 -20.02 -9.92
CA GLU A 192 -9.75 -19.67 -8.50
C GLU A 192 -11.06 -18.97 -8.17
N SER A 193 -11.55 -19.18 -6.95
CA SER A 193 -12.77 -18.53 -6.45
C SER A 193 -12.51 -17.05 -6.16
N LEU A 194 -13.44 -16.19 -6.58
CA LEU A 194 -13.53 -14.77 -6.24
C LEU A 194 -14.73 -14.45 -5.36
N ARG A 195 -15.34 -15.47 -4.74
CA ARG A 195 -16.41 -15.22 -3.76
C ARG A 195 -15.87 -14.34 -2.64
N ALA A 196 -16.68 -13.36 -2.25
CA ALA A 196 -16.31 -12.38 -1.26
C ALA A 196 -17.46 -12.18 -0.27
N ASP A 197 -17.12 -12.04 1.00
CA ASP A 197 -17.99 -11.54 2.04
C ASP A 197 -17.83 -10.01 2.08
N LEU A 198 -18.81 -9.29 1.54
CA LEU A 198 -18.77 -7.83 1.40
C LEU A 198 -19.46 -7.16 2.59
N ALA A 199 -18.79 -6.20 3.20
CA ALA A 199 -19.27 -5.46 4.37
C ALA A 199 -20.51 -4.61 4.06
N GLY A 200 -20.60 -4.08 2.84
CA GLY A 200 -21.72 -3.25 2.39
C GLY A 200 -22.96 -4.08 2.04
N ARG A 201 -24.10 -3.80 2.68
CA ARG A 201 -25.38 -4.40 2.28
C ARG A 201 -25.75 -3.99 0.85
N GLY A 202 -26.13 -4.98 0.03
CA GLY A 202 -26.55 -4.74 -1.35
C GLY A 202 -25.40 -4.61 -2.35
N MET A 203 -24.15 -4.76 -1.91
CA MET A 203 -23.01 -4.91 -2.80
C MET A 203 -23.04 -6.27 -3.48
N THR A 204 -23.05 -6.29 -4.81
CA THR A 204 -23.09 -7.52 -5.61
C THR A 204 -21.92 -7.54 -6.60
N PRO A 205 -21.01 -8.52 -6.55
CA PRO A 205 -19.96 -8.68 -7.56
C PRO A 205 -20.57 -8.83 -8.96
N VAL A 206 -20.05 -8.07 -9.94
CA VAL A 206 -20.53 -8.09 -11.34
C VAL A 206 -19.46 -8.55 -12.32
N SER A 207 -18.25 -8.04 -12.17
CA SER A 207 -17.11 -8.37 -13.03
C SER A 207 -15.81 -8.29 -12.26
N TRP A 208 -14.77 -8.84 -12.84
CA TRP A 208 -13.41 -8.70 -12.34
C TRP A 208 -12.45 -8.37 -13.48
N SER A 209 -11.34 -7.73 -13.14
CA SER A 209 -10.23 -7.51 -14.05
C SER A 209 -8.88 -7.63 -13.34
N LEU A 210 -7.85 -7.93 -14.12
CA LEU A 210 -6.45 -7.74 -13.71
C LEU A 210 -5.90 -6.52 -14.44
N SER A 211 -5.26 -5.63 -13.71
CA SER A 211 -4.55 -4.48 -14.29
C SER A 211 -3.07 -4.48 -13.93
N ASN A 212 -2.23 -3.94 -14.79
CA ASN A 212 -0.84 -3.64 -14.43
C ASN A 212 -0.78 -2.42 -13.47
N SER A 213 0.42 -2.01 -13.06
CA SER A 213 0.64 -0.83 -12.19
C SER A 213 0.23 0.50 -12.84
N GLU A 214 0.21 0.57 -14.18
CA GLU A 214 -0.26 1.72 -14.93
C GLU A 214 -1.80 1.78 -15.06
N GLY A 215 -2.50 0.75 -14.56
CA GLY A 215 -3.96 0.63 -14.64
C GLY A 215 -4.48 0.05 -15.96
N ALA A 216 -3.60 -0.37 -16.88
CA ALA A 216 -4.00 -1.04 -18.11
C ALA A 216 -4.59 -2.42 -17.80
N THR A 217 -5.79 -2.71 -18.32
CA THR A 217 -6.45 -4.01 -18.13
C THR A 217 -5.77 -5.09 -18.99
N LEU A 218 -5.30 -6.14 -18.33
CA LEU A 218 -4.65 -7.30 -18.93
C LEU A 218 -5.62 -8.45 -19.18
N LEU A 219 -6.51 -8.67 -18.20
CA LEU A 219 -7.50 -9.75 -18.22
C LEU A 219 -8.81 -9.24 -17.61
N ARG A 220 -9.93 -9.76 -18.07
CA ARG A 220 -11.25 -9.48 -17.47
C ARG A 220 -12.18 -10.67 -17.61
N GLY A 221 -13.13 -10.77 -16.70
CA GLY A 221 -14.17 -11.78 -16.74
C GLY A 221 -15.39 -11.37 -15.93
N SER A 222 -16.41 -12.22 -16.01
CA SER A 222 -17.63 -12.13 -15.20
C SER A 222 -17.79 -13.39 -14.36
N GLY A 223 -18.57 -13.27 -13.28
CA GLY A 223 -18.82 -14.35 -12.34
C GLY A 223 -17.76 -14.49 -11.24
N GLU A 224 -17.88 -15.55 -10.45
CA GLU A 224 -17.15 -15.75 -9.20
C GLU A 224 -15.82 -16.48 -9.36
N LYS A 225 -15.27 -16.57 -10.58
CA LYS A 225 -14.02 -17.28 -10.82
C LYS A 225 -13.07 -16.49 -11.69
N ILE A 226 -11.81 -16.43 -11.28
CA ILE A 226 -10.71 -15.89 -12.06
C ILE A 226 -9.97 -17.03 -12.77
N ARG A 227 -9.76 -16.87 -14.08
CA ARG A 227 -8.99 -17.78 -14.93
C ARG A 227 -8.54 -17.06 -16.20
N ASP A 228 -7.44 -17.48 -16.79
CA ASP A 228 -7.07 -17.07 -18.14
C ASP A 228 -7.70 -18.05 -19.15
N PRO A 229 -8.67 -17.62 -19.98
CA PRO A 229 -9.27 -18.51 -20.97
C PRO A 229 -8.34 -18.83 -22.15
N ARG A 230 -7.25 -18.07 -22.35
CA ARG A 230 -6.31 -18.26 -23.47
C ARG A 230 -5.08 -19.07 -23.09
N GLY A 231 -4.77 -19.17 -21.80
CA GLY A 231 -3.56 -19.83 -21.30
C GLY A 231 -2.27 -19.10 -21.72
N GLU A 232 -2.35 -17.80 -21.98
CA GLU A 232 -1.20 -16.94 -22.30
C GLU A 232 -0.45 -16.51 -21.02
N GLY A 233 -1.13 -16.56 -19.88
CA GLY A 233 -0.64 -16.08 -18.61
C GLY A 233 -0.81 -14.57 -18.48
N ALA A 234 -1.36 -14.12 -17.35
CA ALA A 234 -1.49 -12.70 -17.03
C ALA A 234 -1.13 -12.46 -15.55
N GLU A 235 -0.37 -11.42 -15.27
CA GLU A 235 -0.05 -11.01 -13.91
C GLU A 235 -0.41 -9.56 -13.66
N GLY A 236 -1.14 -9.31 -12.59
CA GLY A 236 -1.60 -7.97 -12.30
C GLY A 236 -2.43 -7.92 -11.03
N TYR A 237 -2.91 -6.72 -10.74
CA TYR A 237 -3.71 -6.48 -9.56
C TYR A 237 -5.19 -6.75 -9.82
N LEU A 238 -5.80 -7.56 -8.96
CA LEU A 238 -7.23 -7.85 -9.01
C LEU A 238 -8.03 -6.58 -8.71
N ASN A 239 -8.99 -6.31 -9.58
CA ASN A 239 -10.03 -5.33 -9.42
C ASN A 239 -11.37 -6.09 -9.46
N LEU A 240 -12.19 -5.97 -8.43
CA LEU A 240 -13.52 -6.56 -8.36
C LEU A 240 -14.56 -5.45 -8.51
N ASP A 241 -15.30 -5.46 -9.60
CA ASP A 241 -16.39 -4.51 -9.81
C ASP A 241 -17.64 -5.02 -9.09
N VAL A 242 -18.25 -4.13 -8.33
CA VAL A 242 -19.37 -4.42 -7.44
C VAL A 242 -20.46 -3.40 -7.70
N ALA A 243 -21.66 -3.88 -8.00
CA ALA A 243 -22.85 -3.05 -8.12
C ALA A 243 -23.41 -2.75 -6.72
N MET A 244 -23.81 -1.50 -6.50
CA MET A 244 -24.57 -1.05 -5.34
C MET A 244 -25.65 -0.08 -5.82
N GLY A 245 -26.88 -0.58 -5.95
CA GLY A 245 -27.96 0.15 -6.61
C GLY A 245 -27.66 0.37 -8.11
N PRO A 246 -27.76 1.60 -8.64
CA PRO A 246 -27.45 1.88 -10.04
C PRO A 246 -25.94 2.07 -10.31
N ASP A 247 -25.12 2.17 -9.26
CA ASP A 247 -23.72 2.52 -9.36
C ASP A 247 -22.82 1.27 -9.33
N ILE A 248 -21.69 1.34 -10.03
CA ILE A 248 -20.64 0.31 -10.01
C ILE A 248 -19.37 0.90 -9.39
N TYR A 249 -18.83 0.19 -8.42
CA TYR A 249 -17.60 0.52 -7.71
C TYR A 249 -16.55 -0.55 -7.96
N THR A 250 -15.29 -0.15 -8.04
CA THR A 250 -14.18 -1.09 -8.18
C THR A 250 -13.45 -1.24 -6.85
N LEU A 251 -13.46 -2.46 -6.32
CA LEU A 251 -12.70 -2.85 -5.15
C LEU A 251 -11.31 -3.36 -5.57
N ARG A 252 -10.30 -2.96 -4.82
CA ARG A 252 -8.88 -3.26 -5.07
C ARG A 252 -8.49 -4.48 -4.24
N GLY A 253 -8.26 -5.58 -4.93
CA GLY A 253 -7.80 -6.83 -4.35
C GLY A 253 -6.33 -7.14 -4.63
N PRO A 254 -5.91 -8.38 -4.35
CA PRO A 254 -4.51 -8.81 -4.39
C PRO A 254 -3.87 -8.81 -5.79
N TYR A 255 -2.54 -8.74 -5.84
CA TYR A 255 -1.75 -9.00 -7.04
C TYR A 255 -1.69 -10.51 -7.35
N VAL A 256 -2.03 -10.97 -8.54
CA VAL A 256 -2.02 -12.40 -8.86
C VAL A 256 -1.48 -12.65 -10.26
N ARG A 257 -0.73 -13.74 -10.42
CA ARG A 257 -0.47 -14.36 -11.70
C ARG A 257 -1.48 -15.46 -11.96
N VAL A 258 -2.16 -15.40 -13.09
CA VAL A 258 -3.15 -16.37 -13.55
C VAL A 258 -2.61 -17.01 -14.81
N ASN A 259 -2.61 -18.35 -14.85
CA ASN A 259 -2.18 -19.14 -16.00
C ASN A 259 -3.35 -19.91 -16.62
#